data_AF-A0A4R1R955-F1
#
_entry.id   AF-A0A4R1R955-F1
#
_cell.length_a   1.000
_cell.length_b   1.000
_cell.length_c   1.000
_cell.angle_alpha   90.00
_cell.angle_beta   90.00
_cell.angle_gamma   90.00
#
_symmetry.space_group_name_H-M   'P 1'
#
loop_
_entity.id
_entity.type
_entity.pdbx_description
1 polymer ?
#
loop_
_entity_poly.entity_id
_entity_poly.type
_entity_poly.pdbx_seq_one_letter_code
_entity_poly.pdbx_strand_id
1 'polypeptide(L)'
;MARRTISERLARLEAQKKTLQIRLGKQERAIDTRRKILIGALVLHRLEHEGGAPFARELAAWLRTELPKFLLRDGDRGLFNDLLTPQGDDRASSDGADDHREANR
;
A
#
# COMPACT_ATOMS: atom_id res chain seq x y z
N MET A 1 -22.40 35.97 -41.06
CA MET A 1 -21.74 35.38 -39.87
C MET A 1 -22.80 35.00 -38.85
N ALA A 2 -23.21 33.73 -38.81
CA ALA A 2 -24.33 33.28 -37.98
C ALA A 2 -24.05 33.51 -36.50
N ARG A 3 -24.86 34.36 -35.87
CA ARG A 3 -24.87 34.59 -34.42
C ARG A 3 -25.40 33.32 -33.77
N ARG A 4 -24.53 32.46 -33.23
CA ARG A 4 -24.96 31.27 -32.49
C ARG A 4 -25.90 31.68 -31.37
N THR A 5 -26.98 30.92 -31.19
CA THR A 5 -27.93 31.16 -30.11
C THR A 5 -27.22 30.99 -28.76
N ILE A 6 -27.68 31.70 -27.73
CA ILE A 6 -27.06 31.65 -26.38
C ILE A 6 -27.07 30.21 -25.84
N SER A 7 -28.13 29.44 -26.15
CA SER A 7 -28.27 28.02 -25.84
C SER A 7 -27.18 27.15 -26.48
N GLU A 8 -26.86 27.35 -27.76
CA GLU A 8 -25.76 26.62 -28.42
C GLU A 8 -24.40 26.92 -27.79
N ARG A 9 -24.18 28.17 -27.35
CA ARG A 9 -22.94 28.55 -26.66
C ARG A 9 -22.85 27.92 -25.28
N LEU A 10 -23.96 27.88 -24.52
CA LEU A 10 -24.04 27.19 -23.23
C LEU A 10 -23.78 25.69 -23.37
N ALA A 11 -24.45 25.02 -24.30
CA ALA A 11 -24.26 23.59 -24.55
C ALA A 11 -22.81 23.25 -24.92
N ARG A 12 -22.15 24.12 -25.70
CA ARG A 12 -20.72 23.95 -26.05
C ARG A 12 -19.81 24.10 -24.83
N LEU A 13 -20.05 25.08 -23.97
CA LEU A 13 -19.26 25.29 -22.76
C LEU A 13 -19.43 24.13 -21.76
N GLU A 14 -20.66 23.62 -21.60
CA GLU A 14 -20.94 22.45 -20.77
C GLU A 14 -20.24 21.19 -21.29
N ALA A 15 -20.29 20.96 -22.61
CA ALA A 15 -19.58 19.84 -23.23
C ALA A 15 -18.06 19.94 -23.05
N GLN A 16 -17.49 21.14 -23.16
CA GLN A 16 -16.07 21.39 -22.91
C GLN A 16 -15.71 21.16 -21.43
N LYS A 17 -16.51 21.67 -20.49
CA LYS A 17 -16.33 21.45 -19.05
C LYS A 17 -16.34 19.95 -18.73
N LYS A 18 -17.34 19.20 -19.23
CA LYS A 18 -17.45 17.75 -19.01
C LYS A 18 -16.23 17.02 -19.54
N THR A 19 -15.72 17.41 -20.71
CA THR A 19 -14.51 16.83 -21.30
C THR A 19 -13.28 17.08 -20.44
N LEU A 20 -13.11 18.30 -19.94
CA LEU A 20 -12.00 18.65 -19.04
C LEU A 20 -12.08 17.89 -17.72
N GLN A 21 -13.26 17.77 -17.12
CA GLN A 21 -13.48 16.99 -15.90
C GLN A 21 -13.13 15.51 -16.08
N ILE A 22 -13.53 14.90 -17.20
CA ILE A 22 -13.18 13.52 -17.51
C ILE A 22 -11.66 13.36 -17.64
N ARG A 23 -10.97 14.31 -18.28
CA ARG A 23 -9.51 14.28 -18.42
C ARG A 23 -8.82 14.42 -17.06
N LEU A 24 -9.28 15.35 -16.23
CA LEU A 24 -8.76 15.54 -14.88
C LEU A 24 -8.92 14.28 -14.03
N GLY A 25 -10.11 13.68 -14.00
CA GLY A 25 -10.34 12.44 -13.24
C GLY A 25 -9.57 11.23 -13.77
N LYS A 26 -9.15 11.23 -15.05
CA LYS A 26 -8.19 10.23 -15.57
C LYS A 26 -6.78 10.48 -15.06
N GLN A 27 -6.34 11.74 -15.07
CA GLN A 27 -5.02 12.13 -14.58
C GLN A 27 -4.87 11.84 -13.08
N GLU A 28 -5.88 12.18 -12.27
CA GLU A 28 -5.89 11.92 -10.83
C GLU A 28 -5.77 10.43 -10.53
N ARG A 29 -6.53 9.59 -11.22
CA ARG A 29 -6.42 8.12 -11.08
C ARG A 29 -5.06 7.58 -11.52
N ALA A 30 -4.49 8.13 -12.58
CA ALA A 30 -3.15 7.75 -13.04
C ALA A 30 -2.07 8.11 -12.01
N ILE A 31 -2.15 9.30 -11.42
CA ILE A 31 -1.25 9.75 -10.35
C ILE A 31 -1.42 8.89 -9.10
N ASP A 32 -2.66 8.65 -8.67
CA ASP A 32 -2.97 7.82 -7.49
C ASP A 32 -2.45 6.39 -7.66
N THR A 33 -2.69 5.78 -8.83
CA THR A 33 -2.18 4.45 -9.17
C THR A 33 -0.65 4.44 -9.12
N ARG A 34 0.01 5.43 -9.74
CA ARG A 34 1.48 5.52 -9.73
C ARG A 34 2.04 5.70 -8.32
N ARG A 35 1.41 6.52 -7.49
CA ARG A 35 1.81 6.73 -6.10
C ARG A 35 1.71 5.43 -5.29
N LYS A 36 0.60 4.71 -5.41
CA LYS A 36 0.38 3.43 -4.72
C LYS A 36 1.41 2.38 -5.14
N ILE A 37 1.68 2.27 -6.44
CA ILE A 37 2.68 1.33 -6.97
C ILE A 37 4.09 1.66 -6.44
N LEU A 38 4.50 2.94 -6.50
CA LEU A 38 5.85 3.33 -6.07
C LEU A 38 6.07 3.12 -4.57
N ILE A 39 5.06 3.45 -3.74
CA ILE A 39 5.15 3.19 -2.30
C ILE A 39 5.20 1.69 -2.03
N GLY A 40 4.35 0.90 -2.68
CA GLY A 40 4.36 -0.56 -2.54
C GLY A 40 5.70 -1.17 -2.92
N ALA A 41 6.25 -0.78 -4.08
CA ALA A 41 7.55 -1.26 -4.55
C ALA A 41 8.70 -0.91 -3.58
N LEU A 42 8.68 0.30 -3.00
CA LEU A 42 9.67 0.70 -2.01
C LEU A 42 9.60 -0.15 -0.73
N VAL A 43 8.38 -0.40 -0.24
CA VAL A 43 8.17 -1.23 0.96
C VAL A 43 8.63 -2.67 0.72
N LEU A 44 8.26 -3.27 -0.42
CA LEU A 44 8.70 -4.62 -0.78
C LEU A 44 10.22 -4.72 -0.90
N HIS A 45 10.84 -3.79 -1.64
CA HIS A 45 12.30 -3.74 -1.78
C HIS A 45 12.99 -3.68 -0.40
N ARG A 46 12.44 -2.90 0.53
CA ARG A 46 13.00 -2.76 1.87
C ARG A 46 12.90 -4.03 2.69
N LEU A 47 11.77 -4.74 2.60
CA LEU A 47 11.57 -6.00 3.30
C LEU A 47 12.50 -7.10 2.75
N GLU A 48 12.73 -7.11 1.43
CA GLU A 48 13.61 -8.07 0.77
C GLU A 48 15.10 -7.82 1.05
N HIS A 49 15.56 -6.57 0.99
CA HIS A 49 16.99 -6.24 0.98
C HIS A 49 17.51 -5.74 2.33
N GLU A 50 16.64 -5.24 3.21
CA GLU A 50 17.01 -4.73 4.55
C GLU A 50 16.45 -5.59 5.68
N GLY A 51 16.01 -6.83 5.43
CA GLY A 51 15.32 -7.68 6.41
C GLY A 51 16.03 -7.89 7.77
N GLY A 52 17.36 -7.69 7.81
CA GLY A 52 18.15 -7.71 9.05
C GLY A 52 18.17 -6.40 9.86
N ALA A 53 17.70 -5.29 9.28
CA ALA A 53 17.66 -3.98 9.93
C ALA A 53 16.45 -3.90 10.90
N PRO A 54 16.61 -3.28 12.09
CA PRO A 54 15.53 -3.17 13.09
C PRO A 54 14.22 -2.62 12.52
N PHE A 55 14.31 -1.57 11.70
CA PHE A 55 13.14 -0.95 11.08
C PHE A 55 12.41 -1.87 10.10
N ALA A 56 13.13 -2.69 9.32
CA ALA A 56 12.49 -3.62 8.38
C ALA A 56 11.72 -4.73 9.11
N ARG A 57 12.25 -5.21 10.24
CA ARG A 57 11.56 -6.17 11.12
C ARG A 57 10.30 -5.58 11.75
N GLU A 58 10.39 -4.37 12.30
CA GLU A 58 9.22 -3.67 12.86
C GLU A 58 8.15 -3.42 11.80
N LEU A 59 8.57 -3.00 10.60
CA LEU A 59 7.67 -2.80 9.46
C LEU A 59 7.01 -4.10 9.03
N ALA A 60 7.75 -5.21 8.96
CA ALA A 60 7.20 -6.53 8.63
C ALA A 60 6.16 -6.96 9.68
N ALA A 61 6.47 -6.83 10.97
CA ALA A 61 5.55 -7.17 12.06
C ALA A 61 4.27 -6.31 12.02
N TRP A 62 4.41 -5.01 11.77
CA TRP A 62 3.27 -4.11 11.58
C TRP A 62 2.42 -4.52 10.37
N LEU A 63 3.04 -4.81 9.22
CA LEU A 63 2.32 -5.25 8.01
C LEU A 63 1.56 -6.56 8.23
N ARG A 64 2.13 -7.54 8.94
CA ARG A 64 1.43 -8.79 9.27
C ARG A 64 0.17 -8.55 10.10
N THR A 65 0.14 -7.48 10.89
CA THR A 65 -1.01 -7.13 11.74
C THR A 65 -2.06 -6.31 10.97
N GLU A 66 -1.63 -5.34 10.17
CA GLU A 66 -2.55 -4.41 9.50
C GLU A 66 -3.00 -4.87 8.11
N LEU A 67 -2.12 -5.50 7.32
CA LEU A 67 -2.43 -5.89 5.95
C LEU A 67 -3.62 -6.86 5.86
N PRO A 68 -3.78 -7.88 6.73
CA PRO A 68 -4.98 -8.73 6.72
C PRO A 68 -6.29 -7.98 6.96
N LYS A 69 -6.26 -6.87 7.73
CA LYS A 69 -7.45 -6.02 7.97
C LYS A 69 -7.82 -5.20 6.73
N PHE A 70 -6.82 -4.89 5.90
CA PHE A 70 -7.00 -4.15 4.66
C PHE A 70 -7.43 -5.05 3.48
N LEU A 71 -6.98 -6.31 3.45
CA LEU A 71 -7.28 -7.26 2.39
C LEU A 71 -8.67 -7.87 2.57
N LEU A 72 -9.64 -7.35 1.82
CA LEU A 72 -11.03 -7.80 1.89
C LEU A 72 -11.28 -9.11 1.13
N ARG A 73 -10.52 -9.39 0.05
CA ARG A 73 -10.73 -10.55 -0.82
C ARG A 73 -9.70 -11.64 -0.56
N ASP A 74 -10.12 -12.90 -0.60
CA ASP A 74 -9.23 -14.06 -0.46
C ASP A 74 -8.14 -14.11 -1.53
N GLY A 75 -8.48 -13.75 -2.77
CA GLY A 75 -7.52 -13.68 -3.87
C GLY A 75 -6.39 -12.68 -3.58
N ASP A 76 -6.70 -11.56 -2.93
CA ASP A 76 -5.71 -10.55 -2.59
C ASP A 76 -4.85 -11.02 -1.40
N ARG A 77 -5.45 -11.74 -0.43
CA ARG A 77 -4.71 -12.37 0.70
C ARG A 77 -3.62 -13.32 0.21
N GLY A 78 -3.94 -14.16 -0.79
CA GLY A 78 -3.00 -15.12 -1.36
C GLY A 78 -1.73 -14.49 -1.96
N LEU A 79 -1.81 -13.22 -2.41
CA LEU A 79 -0.66 -12.50 -2.99
C LEU A 79 0.42 -12.12 -1.97
N PHE A 80 0.10 -12.15 -0.68
CA PHE A 80 1.00 -11.71 0.40
C PHE A 80 1.35 -12.82 1.39
N ASN A 81 1.10 -14.09 1.06
CA ASN A 81 1.34 -15.21 1.98
C ASN A 81 2.79 -15.33 2.46
N ASP A 82 3.75 -14.97 1.61
CA ASP A 82 5.18 -14.88 1.87
C ASP A 82 5.52 -13.83 2.95
N LEU A 83 4.80 -12.71 2.95
CA LEU A 83 4.93 -11.64 3.93
C LEU A 83 4.17 -11.95 5.23
N LEU A 84 2.97 -12.53 5.10
CA LEU A 84 2.06 -12.82 6.21
C LEU A 84 2.51 -14.00 7.08
N THR A 85 3.24 -14.94 6.50
CA THR A 85 3.77 -16.08 7.26
C THR A 85 5.08 -15.67 7.94
N PRO A 86 5.21 -15.79 9.28
CA PRO A 86 6.47 -15.49 9.95
C PRO A 86 7.56 -16.46 9.47
N GLN A 87 8.58 -15.90 8.82
CA GLN A 87 9.82 -16.60 8.49
C GLN A 87 10.53 -16.95 9.82
N GLY A 88 11.14 -18.12 9.90
CA GLY A 88 11.66 -18.72 11.15
C GLY A 88 12.62 -17.84 11.97
N ASP A 89 13.22 -16.80 11.38
CA ASP A 89 14.15 -15.88 12.04
C ASP A 89 13.49 -15.00 13.10
N ASP A 90 12.18 -14.70 13.01
CA ASP A 90 11.49 -13.88 14.01
C ASP A 90 11.19 -14.65 15.32
N ARG A 91 11.24 -15.99 15.32
CA ARG A 91 10.98 -16.82 16.51
C ARG A 91 12.18 -16.97 17.44
N ALA A 92 13.40 -16.69 16.96
CA ALA A 92 14.62 -16.87 17.75
C ALA A 92 14.82 -15.80 18.83
N SER A 93 14.04 -14.71 18.82
CA SER A 93 14.23 -13.58 19.73
C SER A 93 13.30 -13.57 20.96
N SER A 94 12.36 -14.51 21.08
CA SER A 94 11.38 -14.52 22.19
C SER A 94 11.54 -15.66 23.20
N ASP A 95 12.54 -16.53 23.08
CA ASP A 95 12.64 -17.78 23.88
C ASP A 95 13.92 -17.87 24.75
N GLY A 96 14.57 -16.74 25.05
CA GLY A 96 15.91 -16.72 25.67
C GLY A 96 16.02 -15.92 26.97
N ALA A 97 14.95 -15.79 27.76
CA ALA A 97 14.98 -14.98 28.98
C ALA A 97 14.26 -15.65 30.16
N ASP A 98 14.57 -16.91 30.47
CA ASP A 98 14.20 -17.48 31.79
C ASP A 98 14.99 -18.76 32.12
N ASP A 99 16.32 -18.69 32.29
CA ASP A 99 17.01 -19.74 33.07
C ASP A 99 18.41 -19.31 33.58
N HIS A 100 18.45 -18.49 34.63
CA HIS A 100 19.65 -18.42 35.49
C HIS A 100 19.28 -18.72 36.94
N ARG A 101 19.11 -20.03 37.16
CA ARG A 101 19.35 -20.82 38.37
C ARG A 101 20.01 -20.09 39.54
N GLU A 102 19.19 -19.95 40.57
CA GLU A 102 19.53 -20.03 41.99
C GLU A 102 20.34 -21.30 42.29
N ALA A 103 21.64 -21.15 42.54
CA ALA A 103 22.48 -22.18 43.13
C ALA A 103 23.70 -21.57 43.83
N ASN A 104 23.51 -21.09 45.05
CA ASN A 104 24.61 -20.94 46.00
C ASN A 104 24.13 -21.39 47.40
N ARG A 105 24.36 -22.67 47.70
CA ARG A 105 24.40 -23.27 49.03
C ARG A 105 25.55 -24.27 49.07
#